data_AF-A0A2S8VQ17-F1
#
_entry.id   AF-A0A2S8VQ17-F1
#
_cell.length_a   1.000
_cell.length_b   1.000
_cell.length_c   1.000
_cell.angle_alpha   90.00
_cell.angle_beta   90.00
_cell.angle_gamma   90.00
#
_symmetry.space_group_name_H-M   'P 1'
#
loop_
_entity.id
_entity.type
_entity.pdbx_description
1 polymer ?
#
loop_
_entity_poly.entity_id
_entity_poly.type
_entity_poly.pdbx_seq_one_letter_code
_entity_poly.pdbx_strand_id
1 'polypeptide(L)' 'MGLEMRKHCEKCNKKIEAQSLAFICTHECTFCEECTKLMNNVCPNCQGELVKRPRALSNSVCPISL' A
#
# COMPACT_ATOMS: atom_id res chain seq x y z
N MET A 1 20.46 4.50 -9.36
CA MET A 1 19.22 3.73 -9.60
C MET A 1 18.13 4.31 -8.71
N GLY A 2 17.05 4.84 -9.30
CA GLY A 2 15.98 5.49 -8.55
C GLY A 2 15.04 4.47 -7.88
N LEU A 3 14.71 4.69 -6.61
CA LEU A 3 13.66 3.95 -5.90
C LEU A 3 12.30 4.33 -6.51
N GLU A 4 11.78 3.47 -7.38
CA GLU A 4 10.48 3.68 -8.00
C GLU A 4 9.36 3.33 -7.02
N MET A 5 8.53 4.32 -6.69
CA MET A 5 7.30 4.13 -5.92
C MET A 5 6.42 3.08 -6.60
N ARG A 6 6.27 1.91 -5.99
CA ARG A 6 5.44 0.81 -6.50
C ARG A 6 3.98 1.24 -6.47
N LYS A 7 3.42 1.52 -7.66
CA LYS A 7 2.01 1.91 -7.86
C LYS A 7 1.12 0.75 -8.33
N HIS A 8 1.60 -0.48 -8.19
CA HIS A 8 0.91 -1.66 -8.69
C HIS A 8 0.80 -2.71 -7.59
N CYS A 9 -0.30 -3.46 -7.59
CA CYS A 9 -0.49 -4.62 -6.73
C CYS A 9 0.50 -5.72 -7.13
N GLU A 10 1.28 -6.26 -6.20
CA GLU A 10 2.26 -7.31 -6.53
C GLU A 10 1.62 -8.66 -6.91
N LYS A 11 0.34 -8.87 -6.55
CA LYS A 11 -0.39 -10.11 -6.87
C LYS A 11 -1.07 -10.06 -8.24
N CYS A 12 -1.79 -8.98 -8.54
CA CYS A 12 -2.59 -8.87 -9.77
C CYS A 12 -2.07 -7.81 -10.75
N ASN A 13 -0.97 -7.12 -10.44
CA ASN A 13 -0.40 -6.02 -11.24
C ASN A 13 -1.39 -4.87 -11.53
N LYS A 14 -2.52 -4.81 -10.83
CA LYS A 14 -3.51 -3.74 -10.96
C LYS A 14 -2.90 -2.42 -10.50
N LYS A 15 -3.13 -1.36 -11.26
CA LYS A 15 -2.71 0.00 -10.91
C LYS A 15 -3.49 0.48 -9.68
N ILE A 16 -2.77 0.93 -8.67
CA ILE A 16 -3.29 1.46 -7.41
C ILE A 16 -3.08 2.97 -7.43
N GLU A 17 -4.19 3.69 -7.51
CA GLU A 17 -4.20 5.15 -7.41
C GLU A 17 -3.82 5.56 -5.98
N ALA A 18 -3.13 6.70 -5.82
CA ALA A 18 -2.65 7.18 -4.53
C ALA A 18 -3.78 7.43 -3.49
N GLN A 19 -5.00 7.66 -3.97
CA GLN A 19 -6.18 7.92 -3.15
C GLN A 19 -7.04 6.66 -2.91
N SER A 20 -6.73 5.56 -3.60
CA SER A 20 -7.52 4.33 -3.50
C SER A 20 -7.15 3.49 -2.27
N LEU A 21 -7.98 2.51 -1.94
CA LEU A 21 -7.74 1.57 -0.86
C LEU A 21 -6.61 0.61 -1.24
N ALA A 22 -5.44 0.85 -0.63
CA ALA A 22 -4.25 0.03 -0.76
C ALA A 22 -3.83 -0.49 0.61
N PHE A 23 -3.19 -1.65 0.62
CA PHE A 23 -2.60 -2.24 1.81
C PHE A 23 -1.11 -2.44 1.57
N ILE A 24 -0.33 -2.26 2.62
CA ILE A 24 1.12 -2.33 2.58
C ILE A 24 1.62 -3.20 3.74
N CYS A 25 2.69 -3.97 3.51
CA CYS A 25 3.39 -4.71 4.57
C CYS A 25 4.66 -3.98 5.03
N THR A 26 5.32 -4.50 6.08
CA THR A 26 6.59 -3.93 6.60
C THR A 26 7.76 -3.96 5.61
N HIS A 27 7.69 -4.77 4.55
CA HIS A 27 8.67 -4.83 3.47
C HIS A 27 8.22 -4.05 2.23
N GLU A 28 7.24 -3.16 2.39
CA GLU A 28 6.77 -2.25 1.34
C GLU A 28 6.07 -2.96 0.15
N CYS A 29 5.69 -4.23 0.29
CA CYS A 29 4.82 -4.89 -0.69
C CYS A 29 3.43 -4.25 -0.65
N THR A 30 2.92 -3.84 -1.82
CA THR A 30 1.62 -3.17 -1.94
C THR A 30 0.59 -4.10 -2.58
N PHE A 31 -0.60 -4.19 -1.99
CA PHE A 31 -1.72 -4.98 -2.50
C PHE A 31 -3.01 -4.14 -2.54
N CYS A 32 -3.89 -4.46 -3.49
CA CYS A 32 -5.23 -3.87 -3.52
C CYS A 32 -6.13 -4.50 -2.45
N GLU A 33 -7.25 -3.83 -2.14
CA GLU A 33 -8.23 -4.35 -1.17
C GLU A 33 -8.74 -5.75 -1.51
N GLU A 34 -8.92 -6.04 -2.81
CA GLU A 34 -9.49 -7.30 -3.28
C GLU A 34 -8.51 -8.45 -3.01
N CYS A 35 -7.24 -8.25 -3.36
CA CYS A 35 -6.19 -9.22 -3.04
C CYS A 35 -6.00 -9.37 -1.53
N THR A 36 -6.06 -8.28 -0.78
CA THR A 36 -5.91 -8.34 0.68
C THR A 36 -7.03 -9.15 1.33
N LYS A 37 -8.29 -8.95 0.88
CA LYS A 37 -9.46 -9.74 1.32
C LYS A 37 -9.31 -11.22 0.99
N LEU A 38 -8.84 -11.55 -0.21
CA LEU A 38 -8.57 -12.94 -0.63
C LEU A 38 -7.45 -13.61 0.18
N MET A 39 -6.61 -12.82 0.86
CA MET A 39 -5.45 -13.29 1.60
C MET A 39 -5.61 -13.11 3.11
N ASN A 40 -6.83 -12.81 3.58
CA ASN A 40 -7.13 -12.56 5.00
C ASN A 40 -6.18 -11.54 5.66
N ASN A 41 -5.77 -10.49 4.92
CA ASN A 41 -4.82 -9.49 5.40
C ASN A 41 -3.42 -10.05 5.72
N VAL A 42 -3.03 -11.16 5.08
CA VAL A 42 -1.68 -11.75 5.19
C VAL A 42 -0.93 -11.61 3.88
N CYS A 43 0.28 -11.07 3.94
CA CYS A 43 1.16 -10.94 2.78
C CYS A 43 1.70 -12.32 2.37
N PRO A 44 1.62 -12.73 1.08
CA PRO A 44 2.19 -14.02 0.65
C PRO A 44 3.72 -14.01 0.66
N ASN A 45 4.32 -12.88 0.31
CA ASN A 45 5.76 -12.74 0.14
C ASN A 45 6.47 -12.64 1.48
N CYS A 46 5.84 -11.98 2.46
CA CYS A 46 6.45 -11.71 3.76
C CYS A 46 5.85 -12.50 4.92
N GLN A 47 4.70 -13.16 4.70
CA GLN A 47 3.87 -13.77 5.76
C GLN A 47 3.48 -12.84 6.92
N GLY A 48 3.70 -11.53 6.77
CA GLY A 48 3.31 -10.50 7.74
C GLY A 48 1.91 -9.96 7.50
N GLU A 49 1.48 -9.08 8.41
CA GLU A 49 0.20 -8.39 8.31
C GLU A 49 0.18 -7.34 7.20
N LEU A 50 -0.96 -7.24 6.52
CA LEU A 50 -1.26 -6.20 5.55
C LEU A 50 -2.09 -5.12 6.22
N VAL A 51 -1.47 -3.97 6.46
CA VAL A 51 -2.14 -2.81 7.05
C VAL A 51 -2.54 -1.83 5.95
N LYS A 52 -3.62 -1.08 6.20
CA LYS A 52 -4.11 -0.09 5.25
C LYS A 52 -3.08 1.02 5.09
N ARG A 53 -2.70 1.31 3.84
CA ARG A 53 -1.80 2.42 3.51
C ARG A 53 -2.43 3.75 3.94
N PRO A 54 -1.71 4.60 4.70
CA PRO A 54 -2.20 5.93 5.01
C PRO A 54 -2.38 6.73 3.73
N ARG A 55 -3.55 7.36 3.59
CA ARG A 55 -3.88 8.18 2.42
C ARG A 55 -3.51 9.62 2.72
N ALA A 56 -2.66 10.21 1.88
CA ALA A 56 -2.50 11.66 1.88
C ALA A 56 -3.82 12.27 1.41
N LEU A 57 -4.59 12.83 2.33
CA LEU A 57 -5.61 13.80 1.95
C LEU A 57 -4.85 14.99 1.38
N SER A 58 -5.26 15.49 0.21
CA SER A 58 -4.61 16.59 -0.52
C SER A 58 -4.45 17.90 0.27
N ASN A 59 -4.86 17.95 1.54
CA ASN A 59 -4.80 19.11 2.40
C ASN A 59 -4.40 18.82 3.86
N SER A 60 -3.81 17.66 4.16
CA SER A 60 -3.22 17.43 5.48
C SER A 60 -1.78 17.92 5.49
N VAL A 61 -1.63 19.23 5.63
CA VAL A 61 -0.39 19.85 6.12
C VAL A 61 -0.04 19.11 7.41
N CYS A 62 1.13 18.49 7.45
CA CYS A 62 1.70 18.06 8.73
C CYS A 62 1.93 19.35 9.53
N PRO A 63 1.27 19.59 10.68
CA PRO A 63 1.45 20.83 11.43
C PRO A 63 2.87 20.95 12.04
N ILE A 64 3.73 19.97 11.80
CA ILE A 64 5.12 19.95 12.24
C ILE A 64 6.00 20.32 11.03
N SER A 65 5.89 21.56 10.59
CA SER A 65 6.98 22.22 9.88
C SER A 65 8.08 22.49 10.91
N LEU A 66 9.23 21.83 10.77
CA LEU A 66 10.49 22.34 11.34
C LEU A 66 11.14 23.25 10.30
#